data_AF-A0A3D3QA17-F1
#
_entry.id   AF-A0A3D3QA17-F1
#
_cell.length_a   1.000
_cell.length_b   1.000
_cell.length_c   1.000
_cell.angle_alpha   90.00
_cell.angle_beta   90.00
_cell.angle_gamma   90.00
#
_symmetry.space_group_name_H-M   'P 1'
#
loop_
_entity.id
_entity.type
_entity.pdbx_description
1 polymer ?
#
loop_
_entity_poly.entity_id
_entity_poly.type
_entity_poly.pdbx_seq_one_letter_code
_entity_poly.pdbx_strand_id
1 'polypeptide(L)'
;KIADYPFTTLSPNVGVAGEWGDERFVVADVPGLIEGAHEGRGLGLTFLRHVSRCRVLLYVVDLSGDPGPNLATVRSEVTAFDAELGTRRSLVVGTKADLADPGWEGADLVVSGVTGQGVAELAERLAGEVAAAKAEEPPRSAFVVMRPGREPFVVSGDAGRYRVSGPRVERWVEETDLGDEGAVAALQRRFIKSGVERRLAEAGARRGDEVSIGGMTFEFVPEPSRLGAGGGGADEQGA
;
A
#
# COMPACT_ATOMS: atom_id res chain seq x y z
N LYS A 1 -7.47 16.05 -14.93
CA LYS A 1 -6.15 16.38 -14.32
C LYS A 1 -5.39 15.07 -14.21
N ILE A 2 -4.24 14.93 -14.87
CA ILE A 2 -3.45 13.68 -14.90
C ILE A 2 -2.96 13.39 -13.47
N ALA A 3 -3.18 12.18 -12.98
CA ALA A 3 -2.75 11.75 -11.65
C ALA A 3 -1.47 10.93 -11.76
N ASP A 4 -0.38 11.40 -11.15
CA ASP A 4 0.93 10.75 -11.17
C ASP A 4 0.95 9.54 -10.22
N TYR A 5 0.61 8.36 -10.74
CA TYR A 5 0.81 7.11 -10.03
C TYR A 5 2.18 6.51 -10.39
N PRO A 6 3.01 6.11 -9.40
CA PRO A 6 4.44 5.81 -9.60
C PRO A 6 4.74 4.49 -10.33
N PHE A 7 3.83 3.98 -11.17
CA PHE A 7 3.94 2.67 -11.82
C PHE A 7 3.47 2.59 -13.29
N THR A 8 3.17 3.70 -13.97
CA THR A 8 2.66 3.67 -15.36
C THR A 8 3.75 3.94 -16.39
N THR A 9 3.96 3.04 -17.35
CA THR A 9 4.84 3.28 -18.53
C THR A 9 4.12 3.97 -19.69
N LEU A 10 2.79 4.06 -19.64
CA LEU A 10 1.95 4.91 -20.49
C LEU A 10 0.83 5.46 -19.58
N SER A 11 0.83 6.76 -19.33
CA SER A 11 -0.08 7.38 -18.36
C SER A 11 -1.53 7.33 -18.89
N PRO A 12 -2.47 6.68 -18.18
CA PRO A 12 -3.87 6.70 -18.58
C PRO A 12 -4.45 8.11 -18.43
N ASN A 13 -5.36 8.51 -19.33
CA ASN A 13 -6.06 9.79 -19.20
C ASN A 13 -7.13 9.65 -18.12
N VAL A 14 -6.97 10.37 -17.02
CA VAL A 14 -7.89 10.29 -15.87
C VAL A 14 -8.80 11.51 -15.81
N GLY A 15 -10.11 11.25 -15.85
CA GLY A 15 -11.19 12.20 -15.61
C GLY A 15 -11.85 11.95 -14.26
N VAL A 16 -12.32 13.01 -13.61
CA VAL A 16 -13.20 12.89 -12.44
C VAL A 16 -14.59 13.26 -12.92
N ALA A 17 -15.53 12.32 -12.84
CA ALA A 17 -16.94 12.58 -13.06
C ALA A 17 -17.59 12.88 -11.70
N GLY A 18 -18.31 14.00 -11.61
CA GLY A 18 -18.83 14.45 -10.32
C GLY A 18 -19.83 15.61 -10.35
N GLU A 19 -20.24 16.10 -11.52
CA GLU A 19 -21.27 17.14 -11.62
C GLU A 19 -22.69 16.56 -11.82
N TRP A 20 -22.83 15.24 -11.93
CA TRP A 20 -24.08 14.54 -12.25
C TRP A 20 -24.59 13.63 -11.11
N GLY A 21 -24.50 14.09 -9.85
CA GLY A 21 -25.02 13.37 -8.67
C GLY A 21 -24.14 13.52 -7.41
N ASP A 22 -24.51 12.83 -6.33
CA ASP A 22 -23.79 12.88 -5.04
C ASP A 22 -22.51 12.02 -5.01
N GLU A 23 -22.38 11.04 -5.90
CA GLU A 23 -21.22 10.13 -5.95
C GLU A 23 -20.19 10.61 -6.99
N ARG A 24 -18.98 10.89 -6.52
CA ARG A 24 -17.82 11.16 -7.39
C ARG A 24 -17.13 9.87 -7.77
N PHE A 25 -16.91 9.65 -9.07
CA PHE A 25 -16.15 8.51 -9.56
C PHE A 25 -15.02 8.94 -10.51
N VAL A 26 -14.01 8.09 -10.60
CA VAL A 26 -12.83 8.32 -11.44
C VAL A 26 -12.96 7.47 -12.68
N VAL A 27 -12.86 8.10 -13.83
CA VAL A 27 -12.79 7.44 -15.13
C VAL A 27 -11.33 7.44 -15.57
N ALA A 28 -10.79 6.27 -15.86
CA ALA A 28 -9.50 6.13 -16.49
C ALA A 28 -9.72 5.63 -17.91
N ASP A 29 -9.28 6.41 -18.89
CA ASP A 29 -9.22 5.97 -20.27
C ASP A 29 -8.04 5.02 -20.44
N VAL A 30 -8.29 3.99 -21.24
CA VAL A 30 -7.46 2.83 -21.43
C VAL A 30 -7.00 2.90 -22.91
N PRO A 31 -5.99 3.74 -23.26
CA PRO A 31 -5.36 3.74 -24.59
C PRO A 31 -4.88 2.35 -25.02
N GLY A 32 -5.51 1.78 -26.05
CA GLY A 32 -5.11 0.47 -26.59
C GLY A 32 -6.18 -0.31 -27.33
N LEU A 33 -7.38 0.21 -27.52
CA LEU A 33 -8.44 -0.49 -28.25
C LEU A 33 -8.54 0.02 -29.69
N ILE A 34 -7.59 -0.43 -30.52
CA ILE A 34 -7.64 -0.42 -31.99
C ILE A 34 -7.09 0.85 -32.70
N GLU A 35 -5.79 0.81 -32.99
CA GLU A 35 -5.20 0.87 -34.35
C GLU A 35 -3.85 0.15 -34.28
N GLY A 36 -3.69 -0.99 -34.97
CA GLY A 36 -2.42 -1.75 -35.03
C GLY A 36 -2.13 -2.83 -33.96
N ALA A 37 -3.03 -3.12 -33.01
CA ALA A 37 -2.81 -4.14 -31.97
C ALA A 37 -2.72 -5.60 -32.49
N HIS A 38 -3.21 -5.84 -33.72
CA HIS A 38 -3.21 -7.12 -34.42
C HIS A 38 -1.84 -7.54 -34.99
N GLU A 39 -0.85 -6.65 -35.08
CA GLU A 39 0.51 -7.00 -35.56
C GLU A 39 1.42 -7.59 -34.46
N GLY A 40 0.83 -8.12 -33.39
CA GLY A 40 1.51 -9.08 -32.50
C GLY A 40 1.75 -8.63 -31.06
N ARG A 41 1.06 -7.59 -30.58
CA ARG A 41 1.07 -7.20 -29.16
C ARG A 41 -0.30 -6.63 -28.80
N GLY A 42 -1.26 -7.49 -28.44
CA GLY A 42 -2.55 -7.09 -27.88
C GLY A 42 -2.40 -6.17 -26.65
N LEU A 43 -3.51 -5.76 -26.03
CA LEU A 43 -3.53 -4.95 -24.80
C LEU A 43 -2.42 -5.40 -23.83
N GLY A 44 -1.33 -4.64 -23.75
CA GLY A 44 -0.11 -5.12 -23.12
C GLY A 44 -0.36 -5.56 -21.68
N LEU A 45 0.30 -6.63 -21.21
CA LEU A 45 0.12 -7.19 -19.87
C LEU A 45 0.24 -6.13 -18.75
N THR A 46 1.09 -5.12 -18.94
CA THR A 46 1.28 -3.98 -18.03
C THR A 46 0.05 -3.08 -17.92
N PHE A 47 -0.77 -3.04 -18.97
CA PHE A 47 -1.88 -2.13 -19.13
C PHE A 47 -3.18 -2.66 -18.55
N LEU A 48 -3.49 -3.93 -18.82
CA LEU A 48 -4.62 -4.61 -18.19
C LEU A 48 -4.44 -4.77 -16.67
N ARG A 49 -3.20 -4.68 -16.15
CA ARG A 49 -2.94 -4.53 -14.70
C ARG A 49 -3.49 -3.23 -14.11
N HIS A 50 -3.67 -2.17 -14.90
CA HIS A 50 -4.32 -0.94 -14.45
C HIS A 50 -5.84 -1.11 -14.48
N VAL A 51 -6.38 -1.74 -15.52
CA VAL A 51 -7.79 -2.11 -15.66
C VAL A 51 -8.25 -3.05 -14.53
N SER A 52 -7.37 -3.91 -14.02
CA SER A 52 -7.71 -4.80 -12.90
C SER A 52 -8.02 -4.09 -11.58
N ARG A 53 -7.78 -2.77 -11.49
CA ARG A 53 -8.20 -1.93 -10.35
C ARG A 53 -9.57 -1.26 -10.54
N CYS A 54 -10.14 -1.32 -11.74
CA CYS A 54 -11.43 -0.70 -12.06
C CYS A 54 -12.59 -1.58 -11.60
N ARG A 55 -13.53 -1.02 -10.83
CA ARG A 55 -14.70 -1.76 -10.33
C ARG A 55 -15.72 -2.08 -11.43
N VAL A 56 -15.81 -1.20 -12.42
CA VAL A 56 -16.72 -1.28 -13.56
C VAL A 56 -15.90 -1.07 -14.83
N LEU A 57 -16.22 -1.83 -15.88
CA LEU A 57 -15.65 -1.66 -17.21
C LEU A 57 -16.63 -0.93 -18.13
N LEU A 58 -16.13 -0.04 -18.98
CA LEU A 58 -16.92 0.62 -20.01
C LEU A 58 -16.35 0.24 -21.37
N TYR A 59 -17.09 -0.54 -22.15
CA TYR A 59 -16.73 -0.86 -23.52
C TYR A 59 -17.28 0.23 -24.43
N VAL A 60 -16.38 1.03 -25.01
CA VAL A 60 -16.75 2.08 -25.98
C VAL A 60 -16.54 1.53 -27.38
N VAL A 61 -17.60 1.49 -28.18
CA VAL A 61 -17.62 0.87 -29.50
C VAL A 61 -18.04 1.89 -30.54
N ASP A 62 -17.24 2.04 -31.60
CA ASP A 62 -17.56 2.95 -32.70
C ASP A 62 -18.69 2.39 -33.57
N LEU A 63 -19.78 3.14 -33.71
CA LEU A 63 -20.95 2.74 -34.51
C LEU A 63 -20.75 2.93 -36.01
N SER A 64 -19.74 3.70 -36.46
CA SER A 64 -19.51 3.91 -37.89
C SER A 64 -18.71 2.79 -38.57
N GLY A 65 -18.19 1.83 -37.80
CA GLY A 65 -17.46 0.65 -38.28
C GLY A 65 -18.23 -0.65 -38.08
N ASP A 66 -17.52 -1.70 -37.64
CA ASP A 66 -18.06 -3.03 -37.33
C ASP A 66 -18.19 -3.25 -35.80
N PRO A 67 -19.25 -2.73 -35.15
CA PRO A 67 -19.33 -2.68 -33.69
C PRO A 67 -19.37 -4.07 -33.03
N GLY A 68 -20.07 -5.03 -33.61
CA GLY A 68 -20.20 -6.40 -33.09
C GLY A 68 -18.85 -7.14 -33.01
N PRO A 69 -18.13 -7.31 -34.14
CA PRO A 69 -16.80 -7.93 -34.15
C PRO A 69 -15.77 -7.20 -33.28
N ASN A 70 -15.79 -5.85 -33.27
CA ASN A 70 -14.91 -5.06 -32.43
C ASN A 70 -15.15 -5.35 -30.94
N LEU A 71 -16.40 -5.29 -30.48
CA LEU A 71 -16.75 -5.63 -29.10
C LEU A 71 -16.34 -7.06 -28.73
N ALA A 72 -16.62 -8.03 -29.60
CA ALA A 72 -16.29 -9.43 -29.35
C ALA A 72 -14.78 -9.64 -29.20
N THR A 73 -13.98 -8.98 -30.04
CA THR A 73 -12.52 -9.01 -29.96
C THR A 73 -12.03 -8.48 -28.62
N VAL A 74 -12.47 -7.28 -28.23
CA VAL A 74 -12.07 -6.65 -26.97
C VAL A 74 -12.47 -7.48 -25.75
N ARG A 75 -13.69 -8.03 -25.73
CA ARG A 75 -14.15 -8.92 -24.64
C ARG A 75 -13.30 -10.19 -24.54
N SER A 76 -12.93 -10.77 -25.69
CA SER A 76 -12.08 -11.96 -25.72
C SER A 76 -10.69 -11.68 -25.17
N GLU A 77 -10.09 -10.53 -25.50
CA GLU A 77 -8.78 -10.12 -24.97
C GLU A 77 -8.81 -9.86 -23.47
N VAL A 78 -9.84 -9.17 -22.97
CA VAL A 78 -10.03 -8.92 -21.53
C VAL A 78 -10.14 -10.24 -20.77
N THR A 79 -10.95 -11.17 -21.28
CA THR A 79 -11.17 -12.49 -20.66
C THR A 79 -9.91 -13.36 -20.71
N ALA A 80 -9.16 -13.31 -21.82
CA ALA A 80 -7.92 -14.06 -21.98
C ALA A 80 -6.81 -13.58 -21.03
N PHE A 81 -6.81 -12.29 -20.67
CA PHE A 81 -5.88 -11.74 -19.70
C PHE A 81 -6.27 -12.10 -18.26
N ASP A 82 -7.54 -11.92 -17.90
CA ASP A 82 -8.05 -12.22 -16.57
C ASP A 82 -9.53 -12.60 -16.65
N ALA A 83 -9.83 -13.86 -16.35
CA ALA A 83 -11.19 -14.36 -16.35
C ALA A 83 -12.09 -13.60 -15.36
N GLU A 84 -11.55 -13.09 -14.25
CA GLU A 84 -12.30 -12.27 -13.29
C GLU A 84 -12.70 -10.94 -13.92
N LEU A 85 -11.81 -10.30 -14.69
CA LEU A 85 -12.14 -9.06 -15.43
C LEU A 85 -13.25 -9.28 -16.44
N GLY A 86 -13.24 -10.42 -17.14
CA GLY A 86 -14.29 -10.79 -18.10
C GLY A 86 -15.68 -10.93 -17.47
N THR A 87 -15.75 -11.15 -16.15
CA THR A 87 -17.02 -11.26 -15.39
C THR A 87 -17.40 -9.98 -14.64
N ARG A 88 -16.56 -8.94 -14.68
CA ARG A 88 -16.86 -7.69 -13.96
C ARG A 88 -18.07 -6.99 -14.55
N ARG A 89 -18.75 -6.23 -13.68
CA ARG A 89 -19.80 -5.30 -14.08
C ARG A 89 -19.29 -4.42 -15.22
N SER A 90 -20.05 -4.38 -16.30
CA SER A 90 -19.67 -3.63 -17.49
C SER A 90 -20.86 -3.03 -18.21
N LEU A 91 -20.65 -1.90 -18.87
CA LEU A 91 -21.59 -1.30 -19.81
C LEU A 91 -20.96 -1.23 -21.20
N VAL A 92 -21.79 -1.35 -22.24
CA VAL A 92 -21.41 -1.17 -23.63
C VAL A 92 -22.04 0.11 -24.15
N VAL A 93 -21.21 1.00 -24.68
CA VAL A 93 -21.64 2.27 -25.25
C VAL A 93 -21.27 2.32 -26.72
N GLY A 94 -22.28 2.54 -27.56
CA GLY A 94 -22.07 2.93 -28.95
C GLY A 94 -21.73 4.42 -29.04
N THR A 95 -20.54 4.77 -29.53
CA THR A 95 -20.11 6.15 -29.75
C THR A 95 -20.21 6.54 -31.23
N LYS A 96 -20.04 7.85 -31.52
CA LYS A 96 -20.20 8.47 -32.85
C LYS A 96 -21.61 8.32 -33.45
N ALA A 97 -22.64 8.42 -32.61
CA ALA A 97 -24.04 8.40 -33.03
C ALA A 97 -24.42 9.50 -34.04
N ASP A 98 -23.60 10.54 -34.16
CA ASP A 98 -23.74 11.59 -35.17
C ASP A 98 -23.33 11.15 -36.59
N LEU A 99 -22.55 10.07 -36.71
CA LEU A 99 -22.02 9.57 -37.98
C LEU A 99 -22.69 8.30 -38.50
N ALA A 100 -23.44 7.57 -37.67
CA ALA A 100 -24.04 6.29 -38.01
C ALA A 100 -25.39 6.06 -37.29
N ASP A 101 -26.25 5.24 -37.90
CA ASP A 101 -27.60 4.93 -37.38
C ASP A 101 -27.53 3.93 -36.20
N PRO A 102 -28.14 4.23 -35.03
CA PRO A 102 -28.09 3.41 -33.80
C PRO A 102 -28.74 2.02 -33.87
N GLY A 103 -29.07 1.47 -35.04
CA GLY A 103 -29.75 0.18 -35.20
C GLY A 103 -28.98 -1.06 -34.71
N TRP A 104 -27.79 -0.89 -34.16
CA TRP A 104 -27.06 -1.97 -33.49
C TRP A 104 -27.56 -2.18 -32.06
N GLU A 105 -28.25 -3.30 -31.82
CA GLU A 105 -28.84 -3.67 -30.53
C GLU A 105 -27.82 -4.11 -29.46
N GLY A 106 -26.52 -4.09 -29.77
CA GLY A 106 -25.46 -4.54 -28.85
C GLY A 106 -24.97 -3.48 -27.85
N ALA A 107 -25.48 -2.25 -27.92
CA ALA A 107 -25.15 -1.17 -27.00
C ALA A 107 -26.24 -1.03 -25.92
N ASP A 108 -25.81 -0.84 -24.67
CA ASP A 108 -26.71 -0.48 -23.55
C ASP A 108 -27.16 0.98 -23.65
N LEU A 109 -26.33 1.82 -24.28
CA LEU A 109 -26.59 3.23 -24.53
C LEU A 109 -25.81 3.71 -25.75
N VAL A 110 -26.37 4.70 -26.46
CA VAL A 110 -25.72 5.35 -27.59
C VAL A 110 -25.42 6.81 -27.26
N VAL A 111 -24.19 7.24 -27.55
CA VAL A 111 -23.71 8.59 -27.27
C VAL A 111 -23.02 9.21 -28.48
N SER A 112 -22.94 10.54 -28.49
CA SER A 112 -22.02 11.28 -29.34
C SER A 112 -21.16 12.18 -28.48
N GLY A 113 -19.85 11.96 -28.51
CA GLY A 113 -18.89 12.82 -27.84
C GLY A 113 -18.80 14.23 -28.45
N VAL A 114 -19.19 14.39 -29.72
CA VAL A 114 -19.15 15.68 -30.42
C VAL A 114 -20.36 16.54 -30.08
N THR A 115 -21.56 15.94 -30.09
CA THR A 115 -22.81 16.68 -29.80
C THR A 115 -23.15 16.71 -28.32
N GLY A 116 -22.55 15.83 -27.52
CA GLY A 116 -22.89 15.62 -26.11
C GLY A 116 -24.13 14.76 -25.89
N GLN A 117 -24.77 14.27 -26.96
CA GLN A 117 -25.95 13.40 -26.88
C GLN A 117 -25.63 12.15 -26.04
N GLY A 118 -26.52 11.82 -25.10
CA GLY A 118 -26.44 10.62 -24.27
C GLY A 118 -25.35 10.62 -23.19
N VAL A 119 -24.47 11.63 -23.14
CA VAL A 119 -23.34 11.67 -22.19
C VAL A 119 -23.82 11.83 -20.73
N ALA A 120 -24.86 12.63 -20.50
CA ALA A 120 -25.43 12.80 -19.16
C ALA A 120 -26.08 11.51 -18.65
N GLU A 121 -26.86 10.83 -19.49
CA GLU A 121 -27.46 9.52 -19.15
C GLU A 121 -26.38 8.46 -18.91
N LEU A 122 -25.30 8.47 -19.71
CA LEU A 122 -24.16 7.59 -19.50
C LEU A 122 -23.52 7.81 -18.13
N ALA A 123 -23.31 9.07 -17.75
CA ALA A 123 -22.73 9.40 -16.45
C ALA A 123 -23.59 8.91 -15.29
N GLU A 124 -24.92 9.07 -15.38
CA GLU A 124 -25.87 8.60 -14.38
C GLU A 124 -25.87 7.07 -14.26
N ARG A 125 -25.93 6.35 -15.39
CA ARG A 125 -25.87 4.87 -15.41
C ARG A 125 -24.56 4.34 -14.84
N LEU A 126 -23.43 4.96 -15.21
CA LEU A 126 -22.12 4.59 -14.67
C LEU A 126 -22.02 4.82 -13.16
N ALA A 127 -22.57 5.93 -12.65
CA ALA A 127 -22.63 6.19 -11.22
C ALA A 127 -23.40 5.08 -10.49
N GLY A 128 -24.53 4.63 -11.05
CA GLY A 128 -25.31 3.51 -10.55
C GLY A 128 -24.51 2.20 -10.48
N GLU A 129 -23.84 1.82 -11.57
CA GLU A 129 -23.00 0.61 -11.60
C GLU A 129 -21.83 0.67 -10.63
N VAL A 130 -21.19 1.84 -10.49
CA VAL A 130 -20.09 2.04 -9.52
C VAL A 130 -20.59 1.92 -8.08
N ALA A 131 -21.75 2.49 -7.77
CA ALA A 131 -22.38 2.38 -6.47
C ALA A 131 -22.76 0.92 -6.14
N ALA A 132 -23.34 0.20 -7.10
CA ALA A 132 -23.67 -1.21 -6.97
C ALA A 132 -22.42 -2.07 -6.74
N ALA A 133 -21.37 -1.88 -7.54
CA ALA A 133 -20.10 -2.59 -7.37
C ALA A 133 -19.46 -2.33 -6.00
N LYS A 134 -19.57 -1.12 -5.48
CA LYS A 134 -19.08 -0.73 -4.14
C LYS A 134 -19.90 -1.36 -3.01
N ALA A 135 -21.20 -1.57 -3.21
CA ALA A 135 -22.07 -2.22 -2.23
C ALA A 135 -21.88 -3.73 -2.16
N GLU A 136 -21.51 -4.37 -3.28
CA GLU A 136 -21.22 -5.81 -3.36
C GLU A 136 -19.83 -6.18 -2.82
N GLU A 137 -18.87 -5.25 -2.84
CA GLU A 137 -17.58 -5.47 -2.19
C GLU A 137 -17.81 -5.61 -0.68
N PRO A 138 -17.46 -6.77 -0.06
CA PRO A 138 -17.51 -6.89 1.39
C PRO A 138 -16.65 -5.77 1.98
N PRO A 139 -17.12 -5.08 3.05
CA PRO A 139 -16.34 -4.04 3.68
C PRO A 139 -14.96 -4.61 3.98
N ARG A 140 -13.91 -4.00 3.42
CA ARG A 140 -12.53 -4.42 3.69
C ARG A 140 -12.38 -4.38 5.20
N SER A 141 -12.37 -5.55 5.84
CA SER A 141 -11.98 -5.62 7.23
C SER A 141 -10.57 -5.06 7.24
N ALA A 142 -10.37 -3.94 7.92
CA ALA A 142 -9.03 -3.47 8.22
C ALA A 142 -8.42 -4.55 9.11
N PHE A 143 -7.79 -5.57 8.51
CA PHE A 143 -6.94 -6.44 9.25
C PHE A 143 -5.81 -5.55 9.75
N VAL A 144 -5.79 -5.31 11.06
CA VAL A 144 -4.62 -4.76 11.72
C VAL A 144 -3.51 -5.76 11.45
N VAL A 145 -2.63 -5.46 10.50
CA VAL A 145 -1.40 -6.22 10.33
C VAL A 145 -0.59 -5.94 11.58
N MET A 146 -0.73 -6.80 12.58
CA MET A 146 0.19 -6.92 13.71
C MET A 146 1.52 -7.34 13.10
N ARG A 147 2.33 -6.37 12.66
CA ARG A 147 3.74 -6.62 12.39
C ARG A 147 4.36 -6.88 13.75
N PRO A 148 4.95 -8.06 14.00
CA PRO A 148 5.81 -8.24 15.16
C PRO A 148 6.80 -7.07 15.11
N GLY A 149 6.84 -6.25 16.17
CA GLY A 149 7.80 -5.16 16.23
C GLY A 149 9.17 -5.76 15.94
N ARG A 150 9.86 -5.28 14.90
CA ARG A 150 11.27 -5.64 14.71
C ARG A 150 11.96 -5.35 16.03
N GLU A 151 12.69 -6.31 16.58
CA GLU A 151 13.44 -6.07 17.79
C GLU A 151 14.32 -4.82 17.56
N PRO A 152 14.26 -3.81 18.45
CA PRO A 152 14.92 -2.52 18.21
C PRO A 152 16.45 -2.63 18.14
N PHE A 153 16.99 -3.73 18.66
CA PHE A 153 18.39 -4.14 18.61
C PHE A 153 18.49 -5.64 18.95
N VAL A 154 19.60 -6.27 18.59
CA VAL A 154 19.97 -7.65 18.92
C VAL A 154 21.23 -7.64 19.77
N VAL A 155 21.30 -8.50 20.78
CA VAL A 155 22.52 -8.75 21.57
C VAL A 155 23.09 -10.09 21.13
N SER A 156 24.38 -10.13 20.79
CA SER A 156 25.10 -11.33 20.39
C SER A 156 26.46 -11.39 21.09
N GLY A 157 26.98 -12.57 21.38
CA GLY A 157 28.28 -12.75 22.04
C GLY A 157 28.20 -13.76 23.18
N ASP A 158 29.37 -14.19 23.64
CA ASP A 158 29.54 -15.13 24.75
C ASP A 158 30.89 -14.89 25.47
N ALA A 159 31.07 -15.52 26.63
CA ALA A 159 32.33 -15.54 27.38
C ALA A 159 32.97 -14.16 27.65
N GLY A 160 32.15 -13.18 28.05
CA GLY A 160 32.62 -11.86 28.50
C GLY A 160 32.85 -10.83 27.39
N ARG A 161 32.46 -11.15 26.14
CA ARG A 161 32.42 -10.19 25.03
C ARG A 161 31.05 -10.20 24.35
N TYR A 162 30.37 -9.06 24.40
CA TYR A 162 29.03 -8.88 23.84
C TYR A 162 29.04 -7.79 22.77
N ARG A 163 28.14 -7.90 21.81
CA ARG A 163 27.87 -6.91 20.77
C ARG A 163 26.38 -6.61 20.76
N VAL A 164 26.06 -5.33 20.81
CA VAL A 164 24.68 -4.84 20.63
C VAL A 164 24.59 -4.19 19.25
N SER A 165 23.74 -4.76 18.39
CA SER A 165 23.54 -4.29 17.01
C SER A 165 22.13 -3.78 16.81
N GLY A 166 22.00 -2.57 16.28
CA GLY A 166 20.69 -1.95 16.06
C GLY A 166 20.82 -0.51 15.58
N PRO A 167 20.14 -0.11 14.48
CA PRO A 167 20.31 1.22 13.88
C PRO A 167 20.05 2.38 14.84
N ARG A 168 19.20 2.16 15.85
CA ARG A 168 18.84 3.17 16.85
C ARG A 168 19.88 3.27 17.96
N VAL A 169 20.42 2.15 18.44
CA VAL A 169 21.40 2.14 19.54
C VAL A 169 22.78 2.57 19.05
N GLU A 170 23.16 2.16 17.84
CA GLU A 170 24.41 2.57 17.18
C GLU A 170 24.44 4.09 16.98
N ARG A 171 23.36 4.66 16.43
CA ARG A 171 23.22 6.11 16.27
C ARG A 171 23.38 6.88 17.57
N TRP A 172 22.83 6.39 18.68
CA TRP A 172 22.95 7.08 19.96
C TRP A 172 24.39 7.16 20.44
N VAL A 173 25.18 6.10 20.20
CA VAL A 173 26.60 6.10 20.50
C VAL A 173 27.34 7.07 19.59
N GLU A 174 27.07 7.04 18.29
CA GLU A 174 27.70 7.93 17.30
C GLU A 174 27.42 9.42 17.57
N GLU A 175 26.20 9.75 18.02
CA GLU A 175 25.78 11.13 18.31
C GLU A 175 26.21 11.63 19.69
N THR A 176 26.71 10.76 20.58
CA THR A 176 27.09 11.15 21.95
C THR A 176 28.56 11.53 22.02
N ASP A 177 28.86 12.68 22.62
CA ASP A 177 30.22 13.02 23.01
C ASP A 177 30.66 12.18 24.22
N LEU A 178 31.50 11.17 23.99
CA LEU A 178 31.98 10.27 25.03
C LEU A 178 33.04 10.90 25.95
N GLY A 179 33.53 12.10 25.62
CA GLY A 179 34.43 12.88 26.49
C GLY A 179 33.69 13.66 27.57
N ASP A 180 32.37 13.81 27.46
CA ASP A 180 31.53 14.50 28.45
C ASP A 180 30.82 13.51 29.37
N GLU A 181 31.12 13.57 30.66
CA GLU A 181 30.49 12.72 31.69
C GLU A 181 28.96 12.89 31.72
N GLY A 182 28.44 14.08 31.42
CA GLY A 182 27.02 14.36 31.36
C GLY A 182 26.31 13.63 30.22
N ALA A 183 26.90 13.69 29.02
CA ALA A 183 26.43 13.01 27.82
C ALA A 183 26.51 11.48 27.95
N VAL A 184 27.59 10.95 28.53
CA VAL A 184 27.73 9.51 28.84
C VAL A 184 26.63 9.05 29.81
N ALA A 185 26.37 9.79 30.88
CA ALA A 185 25.30 9.45 31.82
C ALA A 185 23.90 9.51 31.16
N ALA A 186 23.69 10.44 30.22
CA ALA A 186 22.45 10.52 29.45
C ALA A 186 22.27 9.32 28.50
N LEU A 187 23.36 8.89 27.85
CA LEU A 187 23.40 7.69 27.01
C LEU A 187 23.09 6.43 27.83
N GLN A 188 23.69 6.27 29.00
CA GLN A 188 23.44 5.13 29.90
C GLN A 188 21.96 5.07 30.33
N ARG A 189 21.37 6.19 30.74
CA ARG A 189 19.92 6.27 31.05
C ARG A 189 19.05 5.84 29.86
N ARG A 190 19.49 6.14 28.64
CA ARG A 190 18.80 5.77 27.40
C ARG A 190 18.88 4.27 27.12
N PHE A 191 20.03 3.64 27.39
CA PHE A 191 20.20 2.19 27.30
C PHE A 191 19.36 1.43 28.34
N ILE A 192 19.29 1.92 29.57
CA ILE A 192 18.40 1.36 30.61
C ILE A 192 16.94 1.40 30.14
N LYS A 193 16.46 2.58 29.73
CA LYS A 193 15.06 2.78 29.32
C LYS A 193 14.68 1.97 28.08
N SER A 194 15.62 1.72 27.18
CA SER A 194 15.41 0.92 25.97
C SER A 194 15.57 -0.59 26.18
N GLY A 195 16.04 -1.02 27.36
CA GLY A 195 16.20 -2.42 27.73
C GLY A 195 17.49 -3.07 27.26
N VAL A 196 18.48 -2.30 26.81
CA VAL A 196 19.80 -2.82 26.37
C VAL A 196 20.52 -3.53 27.52
N GLU A 197 20.56 -2.89 28.69
CA GLU A 197 21.20 -3.47 29.89
C GLU A 197 20.54 -4.78 30.33
N ARG A 198 19.20 -4.81 30.34
CA ARG A 198 18.44 -6.02 30.66
C ARG A 198 18.77 -7.16 29.69
N ARG A 199 18.83 -6.87 28.39
CA ARG A 199 19.13 -7.87 27.35
C ARG A 199 20.58 -8.36 27.43
N LEU A 200 21.53 -7.50 27.79
CA LEU A 200 22.91 -7.90 28.08
C LEU A 200 22.99 -8.83 29.29
N ALA A 201 22.28 -8.50 30.38
CA ALA A 201 22.21 -9.35 31.56
C ALA A 201 21.53 -10.71 31.27
N GLU A 202 20.44 -10.72 30.49
CA GLU A 202 19.78 -11.94 30.01
C GLU A 202 20.71 -12.81 29.14
N ALA A 203 21.59 -12.18 28.36
CA ALA A 203 22.63 -12.86 27.58
C ALA A 203 23.81 -13.37 28.43
N GLY A 204 23.85 -13.04 29.73
CA GLY A 204 24.86 -13.49 30.67
C GLY A 204 25.99 -12.49 30.95
N ALA A 205 25.87 -11.24 30.49
CA ALA A 205 26.87 -10.20 30.75
C ALA A 205 26.98 -9.87 32.24
N ARG A 206 28.21 -9.78 32.74
CA ARG A 206 28.56 -9.47 34.12
C ARG A 206 29.36 -8.18 34.18
N ARG A 207 29.39 -7.55 35.36
CA ARG A 207 30.20 -6.36 35.59
C ARG A 207 31.65 -6.63 35.17
N GLY A 208 32.22 -5.75 34.34
CA GLY A 208 33.57 -5.87 33.81
C GLY A 208 33.66 -6.53 32.42
N ASP A 209 32.56 -7.07 31.90
CA ASP A 209 32.53 -7.66 30.55
C ASP A 209 32.60 -6.57 29.47
N GLU A 210 33.14 -6.92 28.31
CA GLU A 210 33.30 -6.00 27.19
C GLU A 210 32.03 -5.96 26.32
N VAL A 211 31.53 -4.77 26.01
CA VAL A 211 30.33 -4.56 25.19
C VAL A 211 30.67 -3.64 24.02
N SER A 212 30.44 -4.11 22.79
CA SER A 212 30.65 -3.34 21.57
C SER A 212 29.34 -2.86 20.93
N ILE A 213 29.26 -1.57 20.60
CA ILE A 213 28.10 -0.93 19.96
C ILE A 213 28.61 0.10 18.94
N GLY A 214 28.21 -0.02 17.67
CA GLY A 214 28.56 0.97 16.64
C GLY A 214 30.06 1.16 16.40
N GLY A 215 30.88 0.14 16.67
CA GLY A 215 32.34 0.22 16.56
C GLY A 215 33.05 0.79 17.79
N MET A 216 32.32 1.24 18.81
CA MET A 216 32.86 1.60 20.12
C MET A 216 32.76 0.42 21.09
N THR A 217 33.65 0.38 22.06
CA THR A 217 33.72 -0.68 23.07
C THR A 217 33.68 -0.07 24.47
N PHE A 218 32.87 -0.67 25.34
CA PHE A 218 32.58 -0.21 26.69
C PHE A 218 32.77 -1.35 27.69
N GLU A 219 33.07 -1.00 28.94
CA GLU A 219 32.93 -1.93 30.06
C GLU A 219 31.47 -1.98 30.49
N PHE A 220 30.93 -3.17 30.67
CA PHE A 220 29.60 -3.36 31.21
C PHE A 220 29.61 -3.07 32.71
N VAL A 221 28.96 -1.98 33.10
CA VAL A 221 28.74 -1.63 34.50
C VAL A 221 27.23 -1.64 34.75
N PRO A 222 26.64 -2.76 35.20
CA PRO A 222 25.22 -2.80 35.52
C PRO A 222 24.93 -1.86 36.70
N GLU A 223 23.80 -1.17 36.65
CA GLU A 223 23.29 -0.46 37.82
C GLU A 223 22.98 -1.48 38.92
N PRO A 224 23.27 -1.16 40.20
CA PRO A 224 22.89 -2.03 41.30
C PRO A 224 21.37 -2.21 41.27
N SER A 225 20.93 -3.43 40.99
CA SER A 225 19.52 -3.80 41.00
C SER A 225 18.91 -3.41 42.34
N ARG A 226 17.92 -2.49 42.36
CA ARG A 226 17.12 -2.22 43.57
C ARG A 226 16.26 -3.42 44.02
N LEU A 227 16.31 -4.56 43.32
CA LEU A 227 15.74 -5.82 43.80
C LEU A 227 16.69 -6.47 44.80
N GLY A 228 16.58 -6.09 46.08
CA GLY A 228 17.34 -6.71 47.16
C GLY A 228 17.28 -6.07 48.55
N ALA A 229 16.48 -5.01 48.76
CA ALA A 229 16.30 -4.41 50.08
C ALA A 229 14.82 -4.47 50.49
N GLY A 230 14.41 -5.60 51.05
CA GLY A 230 13.08 -5.78 51.63
C GLY A 230 13.01 -7.04 52.49
N GLY A 231 13.18 -6.89 53.80
CA GLY A 231 12.71 -7.85 54.80
C GLY A 231 13.77 -8.31 55.81
N GLY A 232 13.89 -7.61 56.94
CA GLY A 232 14.61 -8.11 58.12
C GLY A 232 14.66 -7.10 59.27
N GLY A 233 13.71 -7.18 60.19
CA GLY A 233 13.63 -6.39 61.44
C GLY A 233 12.17 -6.19 61.84
N ALA A 234 11.49 -7.23 62.31
CA ALA A 234 11.38 -7.65 63.71
C ALA A 234 10.35 -6.82 64.49
N ASP A 235 9.21 -7.47 64.76
CA ASP A 235 8.33 -7.17 65.89
C ASP A 235 9.14 -7.05 67.18
N GLU A 236 8.87 -6.03 68.01
CA GLU A 236 8.65 -6.21 69.44
C GLU A 236 8.12 -4.92 70.12
N GLN A 237 6.99 -5.12 70.81
CA GLN A 237 6.51 -4.42 72.02
C GLN A 237 5.79 -3.07 71.85
N GLY A 238 4.46 -3.19 71.73
CA GLY A 238 3.50 -2.23 72.28
C GLY A 238 3.30 -2.45 73.78
N ALA A 239 3.13 -1.33 74.49
CA ALA A 239 2.64 -1.23 75.85
C ALA A 239 1.15 -1.58 75.96
#